data_AF-A0A534BYC1-F1
#
_entry.id   AF-A0A534BYC1-F1
#
_cell.length_a   1.000
_cell.length_b   1.000
_cell.length_c   1.000
_cell.angle_alpha   90.00
_cell.angle_beta   90.00
_cell.angle_gamma   90.00
#
_symmetry.space_group_name_H-M   'P 1'
#
loop_
_entity.id
_entity.type
_entity.pdbx_description
1 polymer ?
#
loop_
_entity_poly.entity_id
_entity_poly.type
_entity_poly.pdbx_seq_one_letter_code
_entity_poly.pdbx_strand_id
1 'polypeptide(L)'
;MNRWLVFGICGGICHIAAAGVITVSVPQTIQSAINRAKPGDTVRVMPGLYKETVFVDKDRVRLSGVIQGDRWPVLDGENTRNDGILVSGHGVTVEHFMVERYLGNGIMIQGANNFAVLDNRVEGPGFYGIFPQYGQNGLIERNVISGIHGSAMYIGMSRNIDVVHNETADNFGFGIEVENSQRVLIEGNYSHGNMIGVVLNLIPGLPTKEEEQVVVRNNFIVANKPPPEKSAAADTSVIDSGSGEPPEGTGLLINGADASTVEGNLFEGNPGPPIFVMDHKFGQLFPVPDPKVDPFPDETRILRNLFVDNGRAPIGRTKKILALLKRTEAPDVLMAGYGRRNCILGKDSVAAIGLESWTECAPGSTSANLRTMRLEKPVESPSLTLQQRVRLTWLAVCTGCHSFTMRLHGPPMVAARVPYMGNPQKLADWIAHPTKKRADYPAMPPQSYLPPEVRLEVAKYVLEIKEP
;
A
#
# COMPACT_ATOMS: atom_id res chain seq x y z
N MET A 1 -25.46 7.52 -65.39
CA MET A 1 -24.50 7.09 -64.36
C MET A 1 -23.56 8.26 -64.04
N ASN A 2 -23.07 8.31 -62.80
CA ASN A 2 -22.16 9.29 -62.18
C ASN A 2 -22.80 10.52 -61.50
N ARG A 3 -23.33 10.27 -60.28
CA ARG A 3 -23.40 11.27 -59.22
C ARG A 3 -22.05 11.27 -58.49
N TRP A 4 -21.36 12.40 -58.45
CA TRP A 4 -20.19 12.60 -57.59
C TRP A 4 -20.67 13.01 -56.19
N LEU A 5 -20.37 12.19 -55.18
CA LEU A 5 -20.56 12.50 -53.78
C LEU A 5 -19.54 13.55 -53.35
N VAL A 6 -20.02 14.68 -52.81
CA VAL A 6 -19.20 15.62 -52.04
C VAL A 6 -19.10 15.06 -50.61
N PHE A 7 -17.94 14.52 -50.25
CA PHE A 7 -17.62 14.23 -48.84
C PHE A 7 -17.17 15.53 -48.17
N GLY A 8 -18.02 16.05 -47.29
CA GLY A 8 -17.65 17.15 -46.39
C GLY A 8 -16.62 16.65 -45.38
N ILE A 9 -15.41 17.17 -45.45
CA ILE A 9 -14.38 16.99 -44.41
C ILE A 9 -14.80 17.88 -43.24
N CYS A 10 -15.45 17.27 -42.25
CA CYS A 10 -15.65 17.91 -40.95
C CYS A 10 -14.31 17.86 -40.19
N GLY A 11 -13.46 18.86 -40.44
CA GLY A 11 -12.21 19.08 -39.72
C GLY A 11 -12.51 19.51 -38.29
N GLY A 12 -12.79 18.54 -37.41
CA GLY A 12 -12.79 18.76 -35.97
C GLY A 12 -11.36 19.07 -35.53
N ILE A 13 -11.06 20.35 -35.33
CA ILE A 13 -9.82 20.80 -34.71
C ILE A 13 -9.84 20.28 -33.27
N CYS A 14 -9.14 19.16 -33.04
CA CYS A 14 -8.84 18.69 -31.70
C CYS A 14 -7.82 19.67 -31.11
N HIS A 15 -8.31 20.70 -30.41
CA HIS A 15 -7.46 21.57 -29.62
C HIS A 15 -6.88 20.74 -28.47
N ILE A 16 -5.68 20.20 -28.68
CA ILE A 16 -4.80 19.81 -27.58
C ILE A 16 -4.41 21.13 -26.91
N ALA A 17 -5.16 21.55 -25.90
CA ALA A 17 -4.75 22.64 -25.05
C ALA A 17 -3.39 22.28 -24.45
N ALA A 18 -2.38 23.11 -24.67
CA ALA A 18 -1.07 22.90 -24.07
C ALA A 18 -1.21 22.88 -22.55
N ALA A 19 -0.61 21.87 -21.90
CA ALA A 19 -0.58 21.75 -20.45
C ALA A 19 -0.02 23.06 -19.84
N GLY A 20 -0.80 23.69 -18.97
CA GLY A 20 -0.40 24.89 -18.27
C GLY A 20 0.54 24.59 -17.11
N VAL A 21 1.33 25.59 -16.72
CA VAL A 21 2.11 25.54 -15.48
C VAL A 21 1.53 26.57 -14.50
N ILE A 22 1.08 26.11 -13.34
CA ILE A 22 0.61 26.95 -12.25
C ILE A 22 1.68 26.92 -11.16
N THR A 23 2.38 28.03 -10.97
CA THR A 23 3.37 28.14 -9.88
C THR A 23 2.67 28.60 -8.60
N VAL A 24 3.01 27.97 -7.48
CA VAL A 24 2.51 28.31 -6.15
C VAL A 24 3.67 28.55 -5.20
N SER A 25 3.54 29.58 -4.36
CA SER A 25 4.51 29.96 -3.33
C SER A 25 3.75 30.46 -2.11
N VAL A 26 4.27 30.21 -0.91
CA VAL A 26 3.71 30.75 0.34
C VAL A 26 3.54 32.29 0.20
N PRO A 27 2.39 32.88 0.59
CA PRO A 27 1.31 32.31 1.42
C PRO A 27 0.16 31.63 0.64
N GLN A 28 0.28 31.42 -0.67
CA GLN A 28 -0.74 30.67 -1.42
C GLN A 28 -0.74 29.19 -1.01
N THR A 29 -1.92 28.58 -0.99
CA THR A 29 -2.05 27.13 -0.75
C THR A 29 -1.92 26.34 -2.05
N ILE A 30 -1.37 25.13 -1.94
CA ILE A 30 -1.27 24.16 -3.04
C ILE A 30 -2.68 23.77 -3.49
N GLN A 31 -3.61 23.58 -2.56
CA GLN A 31 -5.01 23.28 -2.90
C GLN A 31 -5.62 24.38 -3.78
N SER A 32 -5.32 25.66 -3.54
CA SER A 32 -5.82 26.73 -4.39
C SER A 32 -5.32 26.61 -5.84
N ALA A 33 -4.08 26.16 -6.02
CA ALA A 33 -3.49 25.94 -7.34
C ALA A 33 -4.12 24.72 -8.02
N ILE A 34 -4.33 23.62 -7.30
CA ILE A 34 -5.03 22.43 -7.79
C ILE A 34 -6.48 22.75 -8.18
N ASN A 35 -7.17 23.62 -7.44
CA ASN A 35 -8.53 24.06 -7.79
C ASN A 35 -8.57 24.84 -9.11
N ARG A 36 -7.51 25.57 -9.46
CA ARG A 36 -7.39 26.31 -10.73
C ARG A 36 -6.85 25.46 -11.88
N ALA A 37 -6.15 24.36 -11.57
CA ALA A 37 -5.60 23.45 -12.55
C ALA A 37 -6.70 22.80 -13.40
N LYS A 38 -6.35 22.49 -14.64
CA LYS A 38 -7.12 21.62 -15.54
C LYS A 38 -6.42 20.27 -15.64
N PRO A 39 -7.13 19.22 -16.09
CA PRO A 39 -6.50 17.95 -16.37
C PRO A 39 -5.30 18.10 -17.33
N GLY A 40 -4.16 17.52 -16.96
CA GLY A 40 -2.90 17.64 -17.71
C GLY A 40 -1.97 18.77 -17.25
N ASP A 41 -2.42 19.71 -16.42
CA ASP A 41 -1.58 20.82 -15.96
C ASP A 41 -0.49 20.39 -14.97
N THR A 42 0.58 21.17 -14.90
CA THR A 42 1.59 21.06 -13.84
C THR A 42 1.35 22.11 -12.76
N VAL A 43 1.21 21.67 -11.51
CA VAL A 43 1.28 22.53 -10.33
C VAL A 43 2.70 22.50 -9.80
N ARG A 44 3.44 23.59 -10.02
CA ARG A 44 4.82 23.77 -9.59
C ARG A 44 4.85 24.44 -8.21
N VAL A 45 5.34 23.72 -7.20
CA VAL A 45 5.37 24.18 -5.81
C VAL A 45 6.77 24.64 -5.44
N MET A 46 6.95 25.91 -5.14
CA MET A 46 8.23 26.46 -4.71
C MET A 46 8.56 26.06 -3.27
N PRO A 47 9.84 26.11 -2.84
CA PRO A 47 10.18 25.83 -1.44
C PRO A 47 9.41 26.72 -0.46
N GLY A 48 8.95 26.13 0.63
CA GLY A 48 8.12 26.80 1.63
C GLY A 48 7.39 25.82 2.53
N LEU A 49 6.79 26.33 3.61
CA LEU A 49 5.98 25.55 4.54
C LEU A 49 4.49 25.68 4.21
N TYR A 50 3.84 24.55 3.96
CA TYR A 50 2.45 24.44 3.54
C TYR A 50 1.67 23.60 4.56
N LYS A 51 0.79 24.25 5.30
CA LYS A 51 0.02 23.65 6.41
C LYS A 51 -1.38 23.27 5.97
N GLU A 52 -1.48 22.25 5.14
CA GLU A 52 -2.73 21.89 4.47
C GLU A 52 -2.84 20.39 4.19
N THR A 53 -4.02 19.97 3.75
CA THR A 53 -4.24 18.69 3.06
C THR A 53 -4.53 19.02 1.61
N VAL A 54 -3.92 18.29 0.67
CA VAL A 54 -4.05 18.52 -0.76
C VAL A 54 -4.82 17.36 -1.41
N PHE A 55 -5.91 17.68 -2.09
CA PHE A 55 -6.75 16.76 -2.85
C PHE A 55 -6.55 16.99 -4.35
N VAL A 56 -6.01 15.99 -5.04
CA VAL A 56 -5.76 15.98 -6.49
C VAL A 56 -6.77 15.07 -7.18
N ASP A 57 -7.88 15.66 -7.59
CA ASP A 57 -9.04 14.99 -8.21
C ASP A 57 -9.09 15.09 -9.74
N LYS A 58 -8.11 15.77 -10.34
CA LYS A 58 -8.04 16.03 -11.78
C LYS A 58 -7.01 15.11 -12.42
N ASP A 59 -7.40 14.52 -13.55
CA ASP A 59 -6.55 13.59 -14.28
C ASP A 59 -5.30 14.27 -14.82
N ARG A 60 -4.19 13.53 -14.84
CA ARG A 60 -2.92 13.90 -15.46
C ARG A 60 -2.31 15.18 -14.91
N VAL A 61 -2.70 15.59 -13.71
CA VAL A 61 -2.01 16.68 -13.00
C VAL A 61 -0.63 16.20 -12.57
N ARG A 62 0.39 17.01 -12.85
CA ARG A 62 1.73 16.83 -12.27
C ARG A 62 1.89 17.79 -11.11
N LEU A 63 1.85 17.28 -9.89
CA LEU A 63 2.16 18.02 -8.68
C LEU A 63 3.67 17.89 -8.43
N SER A 64 4.41 18.95 -8.69
CA SER A 64 5.88 18.93 -8.77
C SER A 64 6.51 19.98 -7.86
N GLY A 65 7.23 19.52 -6.86
CA GLY A 65 8.04 20.35 -5.99
C GLY A 65 9.31 20.87 -6.68
N VAL A 66 9.71 22.09 -6.32
CA VAL A 66 11.00 22.66 -6.70
C VAL A 66 11.91 22.59 -5.49
N ILE A 67 13.05 21.90 -5.63
CA ILE A 67 14.09 21.85 -4.60
C ILE A 67 15.16 22.90 -4.93
N GLN A 68 15.54 23.71 -3.93
CA GLN A 68 16.58 24.73 -4.08
C GLN A 68 17.61 24.59 -2.96
N GLY A 69 18.72 23.92 -3.26
CA GLY A 69 19.70 23.52 -2.23
C GLY A 69 19.05 22.51 -1.28
N ASP A 70 19.03 22.82 0.00
CA ASP A 70 18.38 22.06 1.06
C ASP A 70 16.90 22.44 1.28
N ARG A 71 16.36 23.40 0.52
CA ARG A 71 14.99 23.88 0.69
C ARG A 71 14.01 23.10 -0.17
N TRP A 72 13.06 22.47 0.51
CA TRP A 72 11.95 21.70 -0.07
C TRP A 72 10.62 22.46 0.03
N PRO A 73 9.61 22.12 -0.80
CA PRO A 73 8.23 22.35 -0.45
C PRO A 73 7.84 21.33 0.63
N VAL A 74 7.59 21.83 1.84
CA VAL A 74 7.25 21.04 3.02
C VAL A 74 5.74 21.09 3.23
N LEU A 75 5.07 19.97 3.06
CA LEU A 75 3.70 19.74 3.47
C LEU A 75 3.70 19.27 4.93
N ASP A 76 3.02 19.99 5.80
CA ASP A 76 3.10 19.81 7.25
C ASP A 76 1.71 19.63 7.86
N GLY A 77 1.48 18.44 8.43
CA GLY A 77 0.22 18.08 9.08
C GLY A 77 0.02 18.71 10.46
N GLU A 78 1.04 19.36 11.02
CA GLU A 78 1.08 19.97 12.35
C GLU A 78 0.72 18.99 13.49
N ASN A 79 0.87 17.68 13.27
CA ASN A 79 0.39 16.61 14.16
C ASN A 79 -1.11 16.72 14.48
N THR A 80 -1.89 17.33 13.58
CA THR A 80 -3.34 17.55 13.76
C THR A 80 -4.15 17.12 12.54
N ARG A 81 -3.56 17.15 11.34
CA ARG A 81 -4.20 16.69 10.09
C ARG A 81 -3.96 15.20 9.89
N ASN A 82 -4.96 14.53 9.34
CA ASN A 82 -4.85 13.10 9.04
C ASN A 82 -4.01 12.85 7.78
N ASP A 83 -4.35 13.49 6.65
CA ASP A 83 -3.76 13.12 5.36
C ASP A 83 -3.02 14.28 4.71
N GLY A 84 -1.90 14.00 4.06
CA GLY A 84 -1.08 14.97 3.32
C GLY A 84 -1.60 15.20 1.92
N ILE A 85 -1.25 14.31 1.00
CA ILE A 85 -1.66 14.37 -0.41
C ILE A 85 -2.59 13.20 -0.72
N LEU A 86 -3.82 13.51 -1.14
CA LEU A 86 -4.83 12.55 -1.55
C LEU A 86 -5.07 12.65 -3.05
N VAL A 87 -4.85 11.58 -3.79
CA VAL A 87 -4.95 11.53 -5.25
C VAL A 87 -6.08 10.61 -5.67
N SER A 88 -7.03 11.12 -6.43
CA SER A 88 -8.08 10.32 -7.09
C SER A 88 -8.09 10.49 -8.61
N GLY A 89 -7.43 11.54 -9.13
CA GLY A 89 -7.23 11.75 -10.56
C GLY A 89 -6.28 10.73 -11.19
N HIS A 90 -6.61 10.24 -12.38
CA HIS A 90 -5.84 9.23 -13.10
C HIS A 90 -4.63 9.84 -13.82
N GLY A 91 -3.48 9.16 -13.86
CA GLY A 91 -2.29 9.66 -14.52
C GLY A 91 -1.55 10.75 -13.74
N VAL A 92 -1.89 10.94 -12.46
CA VAL A 92 -1.28 11.96 -11.61
C VAL A 92 0.15 11.58 -11.23
N THR A 93 1.04 12.57 -11.23
CA THR A 93 2.40 12.45 -10.71
C THR A 93 2.54 13.34 -9.48
N VAL A 94 3.10 12.80 -8.39
CA VAL A 94 3.49 13.53 -7.18
C VAL A 94 4.99 13.39 -6.97
N GLU A 95 5.73 14.50 -6.99
CA GLU A 95 7.18 14.45 -6.90
C GLU A 95 7.82 15.61 -6.14
N HIS A 96 8.98 15.35 -5.52
CA HIS A 96 9.85 16.34 -4.86
C HIS A 96 9.23 17.08 -3.67
N PHE A 97 8.44 16.38 -2.85
CA PHE A 97 7.90 16.93 -1.59
C PHE A 97 8.59 16.37 -0.36
N MET A 98 8.69 17.22 0.66
CA MET A 98 8.77 16.76 2.06
C MET A 98 7.33 16.70 2.61
N VAL A 99 6.91 15.58 3.16
CA VAL A 99 5.59 15.39 3.76
C VAL A 99 5.78 14.89 5.19
N GLU A 100 5.41 15.68 6.19
CA GLU A 100 5.72 15.38 7.60
C GLU A 100 4.53 15.66 8.54
N ARG A 101 4.54 15.01 9.70
CA ARG A 101 3.64 15.31 10.84
C ARG A 101 2.15 15.15 10.53
N TYR A 102 1.80 14.22 9.65
CA TYR A 102 0.43 13.76 9.44
C TYR A 102 0.12 12.56 10.35
N LEU A 103 -1.14 12.42 10.77
CA LEU A 103 -1.56 11.34 11.69
C LEU A 103 -2.01 10.07 10.97
N GLY A 104 -2.52 10.21 9.75
CA GLY A 104 -3.06 9.15 8.89
C GLY A 104 -2.07 8.82 7.78
N ASN A 105 -2.23 9.45 6.60
CA ASN A 105 -1.43 9.11 5.42
C ASN A 105 -0.52 10.27 4.97
N GLY A 106 0.70 9.97 4.53
CA GLY A 106 1.55 10.95 3.85
C GLY A 106 1.02 11.25 2.44
N ILE A 107 1.13 10.27 1.54
CA ILE A 107 0.64 10.32 0.15
C ILE A 107 -0.26 9.12 -0.11
N MET A 108 -1.55 9.34 -0.34
CA MET A 108 -2.52 8.27 -0.58
C MET A 108 -3.12 8.37 -1.99
N ILE A 109 -3.13 7.25 -2.72
CA ILE A 109 -3.74 7.13 -4.03
C ILE A 109 -5.04 6.33 -3.89
N GLN A 110 -6.17 6.88 -4.29
CA GLN A 110 -7.51 6.33 -4.07
C GLN A 110 -8.15 5.97 -5.40
N GLY A 111 -7.95 4.73 -5.84
CA GLY A 111 -8.56 4.19 -7.07
C GLY A 111 -8.03 4.84 -8.35
N ALA A 112 -6.91 5.57 -8.27
CA ALA A 112 -6.33 6.21 -9.42
C ALA A 112 -5.42 5.24 -10.19
N ASN A 113 -5.55 5.24 -11.52
CA ASN A 113 -4.69 4.46 -12.40
C ASN A 113 -3.54 5.31 -12.95
N ASN A 114 -2.49 4.66 -13.45
CA ASN A 114 -1.36 5.27 -14.16
C ASN A 114 -0.60 6.31 -13.33
N PHE A 115 -0.63 6.20 -12.01
CA PHE A 115 -0.02 7.17 -11.11
C PHE A 115 1.51 7.01 -11.01
N ALA A 116 2.17 8.08 -10.59
CA ALA A 116 3.59 8.07 -10.23
C ALA A 116 3.83 8.83 -8.92
N VAL A 117 4.56 8.23 -7.99
CA VAL A 117 5.00 8.87 -6.74
C VAL A 117 6.52 8.78 -6.69
N LEU A 118 7.19 9.92 -6.90
CA LEU A 118 8.61 9.96 -7.26
C LEU A 118 9.40 10.91 -6.36
N ASP A 119 10.57 10.49 -5.88
CA ASP A 119 11.55 11.42 -5.30
C ASP A 119 11.00 12.27 -4.12
N ASN A 120 10.13 11.69 -3.28
CA ASN A 120 9.57 12.34 -2.10
C ASN A 120 10.28 11.89 -0.82
N ARG A 121 10.28 12.75 0.21
CA ARG A 121 10.59 12.39 1.59
C ARG A 121 9.32 12.42 2.43
N VAL A 122 8.98 11.31 3.06
CA VAL A 122 7.78 11.18 3.90
C VAL A 122 8.20 10.79 5.31
N GLU A 123 7.78 11.57 6.30
CA GLU A 123 8.14 11.38 7.70
C GLU A 123 6.92 11.24 8.60
N GLY A 124 7.09 10.40 9.62
CA GLY A 124 6.11 10.12 10.67
C GLY A 124 5.52 11.34 11.39
N PRO A 125 4.52 11.10 12.26
CA PRO A 125 4.14 9.80 12.86
C PRO A 125 2.99 9.09 12.14
N GLY A 126 2.77 9.41 10.87
CA GLY A 126 1.64 8.89 10.10
C GLY A 126 1.49 7.37 10.18
N PHE A 127 0.26 6.91 10.00
CA PHE A 127 -0.09 5.51 9.93
C PHE A 127 0.48 4.85 8.67
N TYR A 128 0.30 5.45 7.50
CA TYR A 128 0.93 5.01 6.25
C TYR A 128 1.74 6.15 5.61
N GLY A 129 2.92 5.83 5.10
CA GLY A 129 3.74 6.81 4.37
C GLY A 129 3.19 7.06 2.97
N ILE A 130 3.37 6.08 2.08
CA ILE A 130 2.80 6.08 0.72
C ILE A 130 1.81 4.92 0.60
N PHE A 131 0.55 5.23 0.30
CA PHE A 131 -0.56 4.26 0.31
C PHE A 131 -1.36 4.31 -1.00
N PRO A 132 -0.95 3.61 -2.07
CA PRO A 132 -1.86 3.33 -3.16
C PRO A 132 -2.89 2.25 -2.77
N GLN A 133 -4.15 2.57 -3.05
CA GLN A 133 -5.27 1.67 -2.84
C GLN A 133 -6.13 1.57 -4.10
N TYR A 134 -6.43 0.35 -4.53
CA TYR A 134 -7.25 0.09 -5.74
C TYR A 134 -6.70 0.75 -7.01
N GLY A 135 -5.41 1.09 -7.04
CA GLY A 135 -4.77 1.69 -8.19
C GLY A 135 -4.27 0.64 -9.18
N GLN A 136 -4.23 0.99 -10.46
CA GLN A 136 -3.62 0.15 -11.48
C GLN A 136 -2.49 0.87 -12.22
N ASN A 137 -1.47 0.12 -12.63
CA ASN A 137 -0.39 0.61 -13.50
C ASN A 137 0.44 1.75 -12.87
N GLY A 138 0.78 1.62 -11.59
CA GLY A 138 1.47 2.63 -10.80
C GLY A 138 2.98 2.46 -10.75
N LEU A 139 3.69 3.57 -10.49
CA LEU A 139 5.12 3.62 -10.20
C LEU A 139 5.36 4.34 -8.87
N ILE A 140 6.07 3.67 -7.95
CA ILE A 140 6.57 4.26 -6.71
C ILE A 140 8.09 4.11 -6.72
N GLU A 141 8.79 5.22 -6.88
CA GLU A 141 10.23 5.17 -7.14
C GLU A 141 11.02 6.29 -6.45
N ARG A 142 12.21 5.95 -5.92
CA ARG A 142 13.17 6.88 -5.31
C ARG A 142 12.60 7.71 -4.15
N ASN A 143 11.63 7.17 -3.41
CA ASN A 143 11.12 7.82 -2.21
C ASN A 143 11.92 7.38 -0.99
N VAL A 144 12.03 8.27 0.01
CA VAL A 144 12.61 7.99 1.32
C VAL A 144 11.50 8.14 2.37
N ILE A 145 11.19 7.06 3.09
CA ILE A 145 10.12 7.04 4.08
C ILE A 145 10.64 6.58 5.44
N SER A 146 10.37 7.34 6.50
CA SER A 146 10.83 7.00 7.85
C SER A 146 9.89 7.43 8.98
N GLY A 147 10.02 6.78 10.15
CA GLY A 147 9.27 7.10 11.36
C GLY A 147 7.76 6.84 11.28
N ILE A 148 7.28 6.12 10.26
CA ILE A 148 5.88 5.76 10.09
C ILE A 148 5.47 4.72 11.12
N HIS A 149 4.27 4.89 11.69
CA HIS A 149 3.75 4.02 12.75
C HIS A 149 3.24 2.67 12.21
N GLY A 150 2.55 2.67 11.07
CA GLY A 150 2.13 1.46 10.36
C GLY A 150 3.13 1.11 9.27
N SER A 151 2.70 1.10 8.01
CA SER A 151 3.53 0.68 6.86
C SER A 151 4.09 1.89 6.11
N ALA A 152 5.41 1.93 5.92
CA ALA A 152 6.07 3.02 5.21
C ALA A 152 5.58 3.12 3.77
N MET A 153 5.47 1.99 3.08
CA MET A 153 4.73 1.84 1.83
C MET A 153 3.68 0.73 1.97
N TYR A 154 2.42 1.05 1.70
CA TYR A 154 1.29 0.10 1.75
C TYR A 154 0.65 0.01 0.36
N ILE A 155 0.79 -1.12 -0.32
CA ILE A 155 0.21 -1.35 -1.65
C ILE A 155 -1.02 -2.21 -1.48
N GLY A 156 -2.19 -1.57 -1.37
CA GLY A 156 -3.45 -2.24 -1.05
C GLY A 156 -4.33 -2.46 -2.26
N MET A 157 -4.82 -3.69 -2.45
CA MET A 157 -5.82 -4.06 -3.44
C MET A 157 -5.53 -3.52 -4.86
N SER A 158 -4.25 -3.41 -5.22
CA SER A 158 -3.76 -2.75 -6.41
C SER A 158 -3.23 -3.75 -7.43
N ARG A 159 -3.03 -3.30 -8.68
CA ARG A 159 -2.56 -4.18 -9.76
C ARG A 159 -1.51 -3.54 -10.65
N ASN A 160 -0.53 -4.31 -11.11
CA ASN A 160 0.51 -3.85 -12.04
C ASN A 160 1.30 -2.66 -11.47
N ILE A 161 1.91 -2.85 -10.30
CA ILE A 161 2.63 -1.80 -9.57
C ILE A 161 4.12 -2.11 -9.55
N ASP A 162 4.95 -1.09 -9.84
CA ASP A 162 6.39 -1.15 -9.58
C ASP A 162 6.72 -0.32 -8.34
N VAL A 163 7.41 -0.93 -7.38
CA VAL A 163 7.96 -0.33 -6.16
C VAL A 163 9.47 -0.49 -6.23
N VAL A 164 10.17 0.53 -6.73
CA VAL A 164 11.57 0.40 -7.11
C VAL A 164 12.48 1.49 -6.56
N HIS A 165 13.69 1.13 -6.14
CA HIS A 165 14.71 2.11 -5.71
C HIS A 165 14.28 3.02 -4.55
N ASN A 166 13.38 2.58 -3.67
CA ASN A 166 12.96 3.34 -2.49
C ASN A 166 13.79 2.96 -1.27
N GLU A 167 13.82 3.86 -0.28
CA GLU A 167 14.37 3.60 1.04
C GLU A 167 13.25 3.67 2.11
N THR A 168 13.16 2.64 2.96
CA THR A 168 12.28 2.62 4.13
C THR A 168 13.10 2.37 5.38
N ALA A 169 13.17 3.36 6.25
CA ALA A 169 14.07 3.39 7.39
C ALA A 169 13.33 3.63 8.71
N ASP A 170 13.68 2.88 9.75
CA ASP A 170 13.30 3.19 11.15
C ASP A 170 11.78 3.39 11.37
N ASN A 171 10.95 2.60 10.66
CA ASN A 171 9.50 2.63 10.84
C ASN A 171 9.08 1.68 11.97
N PHE A 172 8.07 2.08 12.74
CA PHE A 172 7.57 1.26 13.85
C PHE A 172 6.81 0.02 13.37
N GLY A 173 6.24 0.06 12.16
CA GLY A 173 5.64 -1.09 11.50
C GLY A 173 6.48 -1.58 10.32
N PHE A 174 5.85 -1.80 9.17
CA PHE A 174 6.48 -2.47 8.03
C PHE A 174 7.22 -1.47 7.13
N GLY A 175 8.32 -1.91 6.50
CA GLY A 175 8.95 -1.15 5.43
C GLY A 175 8.05 -1.11 4.19
N ILE A 176 7.89 -2.24 3.53
CA ILE A 176 7.03 -2.39 2.34
C ILE A 176 5.98 -3.46 2.62
N GLU A 177 4.70 -3.12 2.51
CA GLU A 177 3.58 -4.06 2.58
C GLU A 177 2.84 -4.10 1.24
N VAL A 178 2.59 -5.30 0.73
CA VAL A 178 1.67 -5.57 -0.36
C VAL A 178 0.50 -6.34 0.23
N GLU A 179 -0.71 -5.83 0.02
CA GLU A 179 -1.94 -6.35 0.58
C GLU A 179 -2.97 -6.59 -0.51
N ASN A 180 -3.46 -7.83 -0.58
CA ASN A 180 -4.43 -8.35 -1.55
C ASN A 180 -4.26 -7.77 -2.98
N SER A 181 -3.03 -7.69 -3.46
CA SER A 181 -2.64 -7.06 -4.71
C SER A 181 -2.08 -8.07 -5.70
N GLN A 182 -2.06 -7.69 -6.97
CA GLN A 182 -1.70 -8.61 -8.05
C GLN A 182 -0.65 -7.99 -8.96
N ARG A 183 0.39 -8.76 -9.29
CA ARG A 183 1.45 -8.32 -10.22
C ARG A 183 2.18 -7.08 -9.70
N VAL A 184 3.00 -7.29 -8.67
CA VAL A 184 3.81 -6.24 -8.05
C VAL A 184 5.29 -6.57 -8.19
N LEU A 185 6.10 -5.60 -8.62
CA LEU A 185 7.55 -5.70 -8.63
C LEU A 185 8.13 -4.87 -7.49
N ILE A 186 8.85 -5.51 -6.58
CA ILE A 186 9.62 -4.88 -5.51
C ILE A 186 11.10 -5.09 -5.86
N GLU A 187 11.75 -4.06 -6.41
CA GLU A 187 13.14 -4.16 -6.89
C GLU A 187 14.06 -3.03 -6.44
N GLY A 188 15.28 -3.39 -6.01
CA GLY A 188 16.33 -2.41 -5.76
C GLY A 188 16.04 -1.47 -4.58
N ASN A 189 15.13 -1.86 -3.69
CA ASN A 189 14.79 -1.07 -2.50
C ASN A 189 15.77 -1.37 -1.36
N TYR A 190 15.92 -0.40 -0.46
CA TYR A 190 16.65 -0.55 0.79
C TYR A 190 15.67 -0.44 1.97
N SER A 191 15.35 -1.58 2.59
CA SER A 191 14.41 -1.67 3.71
C SER A 191 15.16 -2.06 4.98
N HIS A 192 15.31 -1.10 5.90
CA HIS A 192 16.11 -1.29 7.12
C HIS A 192 15.50 -0.63 8.37
N GLY A 193 15.83 -1.17 9.55
CA GLY A 193 15.37 -0.61 10.82
C GLY A 193 13.86 -0.67 11.06
N ASN A 194 13.10 -1.35 10.20
CA ASN A 194 11.64 -1.50 10.34
C ASN A 194 11.30 -2.69 11.24
N MET A 195 10.07 -2.79 11.74
CA MET A 195 9.62 -3.99 12.48
C MET A 195 9.67 -5.26 11.62
N ILE A 196 9.25 -5.17 10.36
CA ILE A 196 9.44 -6.19 9.31
C ILE A 196 9.86 -5.45 8.04
N GLY A 197 10.83 -5.99 7.30
CA GLY A 197 11.37 -5.33 6.11
C GLY A 197 10.37 -5.27 4.95
N VAL A 198 9.85 -6.43 4.54
CA VAL A 198 8.86 -6.57 3.48
C VAL A 198 7.77 -7.57 3.90
N VAL A 199 6.51 -7.29 3.57
CA VAL A 199 5.36 -8.15 3.86
C VAL A 199 4.52 -8.31 2.59
N LEU A 200 4.22 -9.57 2.23
CA LEU A 200 3.20 -9.94 1.25
C LEU A 200 2.04 -10.56 2.03
N ASN A 201 0.88 -9.91 2.01
CA ASN A 201 -0.18 -10.18 2.97
C ASN A 201 -1.51 -10.39 2.28
N LEU A 202 -2.04 -11.62 2.34
CA LEU A 202 -3.41 -11.90 1.97
C LEU A 202 -4.31 -11.74 3.20
N ILE A 203 -5.12 -10.70 3.25
CA ILE A 203 -6.04 -10.43 4.37
C ILE A 203 -7.45 -10.95 4.01
N PRO A 204 -7.98 -11.93 4.74
CA PRO A 204 -9.36 -12.39 4.58
C PRO A 204 -10.38 -11.26 4.74
N GLY A 205 -11.58 -11.39 4.17
CA GLY A 205 -12.67 -10.43 4.41
C GLY A 205 -12.56 -9.07 3.68
N LEU A 206 -11.45 -8.81 3.00
CA LEU A 206 -11.30 -7.69 2.06
C LEU A 206 -11.93 -8.01 0.70
N PRO A 207 -12.32 -7.02 -0.13
CA PRO A 207 -13.04 -7.31 -1.36
C PRO A 207 -12.18 -8.02 -2.42
N THR A 208 -10.88 -7.71 -2.50
CA THR A 208 -9.94 -8.50 -3.32
C THR A 208 -9.54 -9.75 -2.56
N LYS A 209 -9.56 -10.92 -3.19
CA LYS A 209 -9.40 -12.24 -2.54
C LYS A 209 -8.07 -12.93 -2.84
N GLU A 210 -7.18 -12.22 -3.51
CA GLU A 210 -5.94 -12.76 -4.07
C GLU A 210 -4.79 -11.79 -3.77
N GLU A 211 -3.63 -12.36 -3.44
CA GLU A 211 -2.34 -11.69 -3.31
C GLU A 211 -1.38 -12.54 -4.17
N GLU A 212 -1.15 -12.17 -5.43
CA GLU A 212 -0.48 -13.07 -6.37
C GLU A 212 0.50 -12.39 -7.33
N GLN A 213 1.49 -13.16 -7.78
CA GLN A 213 2.50 -12.75 -8.77
C GLN A 213 3.32 -11.54 -8.28
N VAL A 214 3.78 -11.59 -7.02
CA VAL A 214 4.70 -10.58 -6.47
C VAL A 214 6.14 -11.04 -6.68
N VAL A 215 6.97 -10.16 -7.25
CA VAL A 215 8.40 -10.40 -7.45
C VAL A 215 9.18 -9.49 -6.51
N VAL A 216 9.86 -10.08 -5.54
CA VAL A 216 10.77 -9.39 -4.61
C VAL A 216 12.19 -9.71 -5.04
N ARG A 217 12.89 -8.77 -5.66
CA ARG A 217 14.23 -9.04 -6.17
C ARG A 217 15.25 -7.93 -5.99
N ASN A 218 16.53 -8.31 -5.85
CA ASN A 218 17.65 -7.37 -5.78
C ASN A 218 17.47 -6.26 -4.72
N ASN A 219 16.76 -6.55 -3.63
CA ASN A 219 16.57 -5.61 -2.52
C ASN A 219 17.64 -5.84 -1.44
N PHE A 220 17.91 -4.79 -0.68
CA PHE A 220 18.69 -4.82 0.55
C PHE A 220 17.71 -4.79 1.73
N ILE A 221 17.58 -5.92 2.45
CA ILE A 221 16.62 -6.08 3.56
C ILE A 221 17.42 -6.33 4.84
N VAL A 222 17.73 -5.24 5.54
CA VAL A 222 18.84 -5.20 6.50
C VAL A 222 18.39 -4.76 7.89
N ALA A 223 18.78 -5.50 8.92
CA ALA A 223 18.64 -5.12 10.32
C ALA A 223 17.23 -4.63 10.70
N ASN A 224 16.18 -5.22 10.10
CA ASN A 224 14.81 -4.91 10.46
C ASN A 224 14.54 -5.45 11.86
N LYS A 225 14.38 -4.54 12.81
CA LYS A 225 14.10 -4.81 14.21
C LYS A 225 13.10 -3.76 14.69
N PRO A 226 12.14 -4.11 15.54
CA PRO A 226 11.23 -3.13 16.12
C PRO A 226 12.04 -2.03 16.83
N PRO A 227 11.71 -0.74 16.63
CA PRO A 227 12.30 0.35 17.39
C PRO A 227 12.10 0.13 18.91
N PRO A 228 13.06 0.54 19.76
CA PRO A 228 13.03 0.28 21.21
C PRO A 228 11.84 0.93 21.92
N GLU A 229 11.26 1.98 21.35
CA GLU A 229 10.04 2.62 21.84
C GLU A 229 8.84 1.99 21.14
N LYS A 230 8.17 1.02 21.78
CA LYS A 230 6.74 0.81 21.48
C LYS A 230 6.04 2.10 21.88
N SER A 231 5.80 3.02 20.94
CA SER A 231 4.98 4.18 21.26
C SER A 231 3.69 3.65 21.86
N ALA A 232 3.24 4.22 22.98
CA ALA A 232 1.98 3.83 23.62
C ALA A 232 0.73 4.08 22.72
N ALA A 233 0.95 4.50 21.46
CA ALA A 233 -0.03 4.67 20.41
C ALA A 233 -0.05 3.53 19.38
N ALA A 234 0.83 2.52 19.49
CA ALA A 234 1.09 1.52 18.44
C ALA A 234 0.10 0.33 18.38
N ASP A 235 -1.18 0.56 18.70
CA ASP A 235 -2.28 -0.44 18.53
C ASP A 235 -2.79 -0.37 17.06
N THR A 236 -1.86 -0.35 16.09
CA THR A 236 -2.01 0.34 14.80
C THR A 236 -1.48 -0.42 13.58
N SER A 237 -1.45 -1.74 13.55
CA SER A 237 -1.32 -2.45 12.26
C SER A 237 -2.49 -3.40 12.08
N VAL A 238 -2.89 -3.72 10.83
CA VAL A 238 -3.98 -4.68 10.60
C VAL A 238 -3.64 -6.04 11.22
N ILE A 239 -2.35 -6.39 11.23
CA ILE A 239 -1.83 -7.61 11.88
C ILE A 239 -1.91 -7.52 13.41
N ASP A 240 -1.75 -6.33 13.99
CA ASP A 240 -1.95 -6.08 15.43
C ASP A 240 -3.44 -5.98 15.82
N SER A 241 -4.31 -5.63 14.86
CA SER A 241 -5.77 -5.74 14.98
C SER A 241 -6.30 -7.17 14.78
N GLY A 242 -5.43 -8.06 14.30
CA GLY A 242 -5.60 -9.49 14.18
C GLY A 242 -5.39 -10.23 15.51
N SER A 243 -5.75 -11.52 15.58
CA SER A 243 -5.72 -12.31 16.83
C SER A 243 -4.32 -12.70 17.30
N GLY A 244 -3.24 -12.22 16.69
CA GLY A 244 -1.91 -12.64 17.09
C GLY A 244 -0.76 -11.74 16.65
N GLU A 245 0.29 -11.73 17.47
CA GLU A 245 1.50 -10.92 17.31
C GLU A 245 2.17 -11.14 15.93
N PRO A 246 2.59 -10.08 15.20
CA PRO A 246 3.39 -10.24 13.98
C PRO A 246 4.76 -10.91 14.29
N PRO A 247 5.40 -11.58 13.30
CA PRO A 247 6.75 -12.10 13.46
C PRO A 247 7.79 -10.97 13.33
N GLU A 248 7.83 -10.09 14.33
CA GLU A 248 8.77 -8.96 14.42
C GLU A 248 10.21 -9.42 14.19
N GLY A 249 11.00 -8.60 13.49
CA GLY A 249 12.40 -8.88 13.19
C GLY A 249 12.63 -9.75 11.96
N THR A 250 11.58 -10.05 11.19
CA THR A 250 11.66 -10.82 9.94
C THR A 250 12.12 -9.91 8.80
N GLY A 251 12.93 -10.46 7.88
CA GLY A 251 13.30 -9.75 6.66
C GLY A 251 12.10 -9.60 5.71
N LEU A 252 11.64 -10.73 5.15
CA LEU A 252 10.47 -10.85 4.28
C LEU A 252 9.46 -11.83 4.88
N LEU A 253 8.23 -11.37 5.10
CA LEU A 253 7.09 -12.21 5.46
C LEU A 253 6.21 -12.46 4.22
N ILE A 254 5.93 -13.72 3.93
CA ILE A 254 4.94 -14.15 2.93
C ILE A 254 3.79 -14.82 3.69
N ASN A 255 2.67 -14.13 3.80
CA ASN A 255 1.48 -14.61 4.50
C ASN A 255 0.34 -14.84 3.51
N GLY A 256 0.11 -16.11 3.15
CA GLY A 256 -0.96 -16.52 2.23
C GLY A 256 -0.82 -16.06 0.78
N ALA A 257 0.30 -15.42 0.40
CA ALA A 257 0.52 -14.93 -0.95
C ALA A 257 0.94 -16.04 -1.92
N ASP A 258 0.40 -15.98 -3.14
CA ASP A 258 0.60 -16.97 -4.20
C ASP A 258 1.57 -16.49 -5.28
N ALA A 259 2.22 -17.44 -5.94
CA ALA A 259 3.13 -17.22 -7.06
C ALA A 259 4.22 -16.18 -6.78
N SER A 260 4.63 -16.05 -5.51
CA SER A 260 5.67 -15.12 -5.07
C SER A 260 7.04 -15.56 -5.56
N THR A 261 7.85 -14.66 -6.11
CA THR A 261 9.24 -14.95 -6.50
C THR A 261 10.19 -14.07 -5.70
N VAL A 262 11.06 -14.69 -4.89
CA VAL A 262 12.05 -14.01 -4.05
C VAL A 262 13.43 -14.29 -4.62
N GLU A 263 14.04 -13.31 -5.26
CA GLU A 263 15.27 -13.53 -6.04
C GLU A 263 16.39 -12.52 -5.82
N GLY A 264 17.63 -12.97 -5.59
CA GLY A 264 18.79 -12.06 -5.63
C GLY A 264 18.80 -10.98 -4.55
N ASN A 265 18.01 -11.12 -3.49
CA ASN A 265 17.99 -10.17 -2.40
C ASN A 265 19.17 -10.43 -1.44
N LEU A 266 19.69 -9.37 -0.83
CA LEU A 266 20.53 -9.45 0.35
C LEU A 266 19.66 -9.32 1.59
N PHE A 267 19.69 -10.33 2.45
CA PHE A 267 19.17 -10.25 3.80
C PHE A 267 20.34 -10.24 4.77
N GLU A 268 20.40 -9.22 5.63
CA GLU A 268 21.51 -9.06 6.55
C GLU A 268 21.05 -8.64 7.95
N GLY A 269 21.54 -9.29 9.00
CA GLY A 269 21.41 -8.83 10.38
C GLY A 269 19.97 -8.76 10.92
N ASN A 270 18.98 -9.37 10.26
CA ASN A 270 17.62 -9.44 10.78
C ASN A 270 17.59 -10.43 11.98
N PRO A 271 17.01 -10.06 13.14
CA PRO A 271 17.03 -10.92 14.32
C PRO A 271 16.19 -12.20 14.15
N GLY A 272 15.14 -12.16 13.32
CA GLY A 272 14.34 -13.31 12.90
C GLY A 272 14.83 -13.94 11.58
N PRO A 273 14.04 -14.84 10.98
CA PRO A 273 14.39 -15.44 9.69
C PRO A 273 14.44 -14.36 8.58
N PRO A 274 15.37 -14.48 7.63
CA PRO A 274 15.36 -13.70 6.39
C PRO A 274 14.03 -13.81 5.64
N ILE A 275 13.55 -15.05 5.42
CA ILE A 275 12.30 -15.33 4.73
C ILE A 275 11.43 -16.18 5.64
N PHE A 276 10.23 -15.68 5.93
CA PHE A 276 9.20 -16.42 6.67
C PHE A 276 7.96 -16.61 5.80
N VAL A 277 7.62 -17.85 5.47
CA VAL A 277 6.39 -18.22 4.77
C VAL A 277 5.37 -18.78 5.76
N MET A 278 4.14 -18.27 5.72
CA MET A 278 3.06 -18.65 6.63
C MET A 278 1.74 -18.84 5.88
N ASP A 279 0.99 -19.87 6.26
CA ASP A 279 -0.40 -20.03 5.87
C ASP A 279 -1.34 -19.36 6.91
N HIS A 280 -2.60 -19.12 6.55
CA HIS A 280 -3.56 -18.51 7.46
C HIS A 280 -3.98 -19.41 8.63
N LYS A 281 -3.90 -20.74 8.45
CA LYS A 281 -4.38 -21.72 9.45
C LYS A 281 -3.43 -21.83 10.64
N PHE A 282 -2.14 -21.87 10.36
CA PHE A 282 -1.07 -21.87 11.35
C PHE A 282 -0.79 -20.44 11.83
N GLY A 283 -0.77 -19.48 10.91
CA GLY A 283 -0.46 -18.10 11.24
C GLY A 283 -1.46 -17.49 12.21
N GLN A 284 -2.76 -17.80 12.04
CA GLN A 284 -3.85 -17.28 12.87
C GLN A 284 -3.74 -15.77 13.13
N LEU A 285 -3.18 -15.03 12.16
CA LEU A 285 -3.13 -13.58 12.20
C LEU A 285 -4.55 -13.03 12.11
N PHE A 286 -5.47 -13.75 11.47
CA PHE A 286 -6.85 -13.33 11.28
C PHE A 286 -7.83 -14.30 11.96
N PRO A 287 -8.75 -13.80 12.81
CA PRO A 287 -9.64 -14.65 13.61
C PRO A 287 -10.83 -15.21 12.83
N VAL A 288 -11.21 -14.59 11.70
CA VAL A 288 -12.38 -15.01 10.90
C VAL A 288 -11.90 -15.56 9.55
N PRO A 289 -12.20 -16.84 9.24
CA PRO A 289 -11.90 -17.40 7.93
C PRO A 289 -12.80 -16.77 6.86
N ASP A 290 -12.26 -16.59 5.66
CA ASP A 290 -13.01 -16.21 4.47
C ASP A 290 -13.05 -17.41 3.50
N PRO A 291 -14.22 -18.00 3.22
CA PRO A 291 -14.31 -19.18 2.38
C PRO A 291 -13.97 -18.92 0.91
N LYS A 292 -13.89 -17.65 0.50
CA LYS A 292 -13.47 -17.23 -0.85
C LYS A 292 -11.97 -17.00 -0.96
N VAL A 293 -11.23 -17.11 0.14
CA VAL A 293 -9.77 -16.92 0.19
C VAL A 293 -9.10 -18.28 0.31
N ASP A 294 -8.14 -18.54 -0.56
CA ASP A 294 -7.23 -19.67 -0.39
C ASP A 294 -6.27 -19.37 0.77
N PRO A 295 -6.24 -20.17 1.84
CA PRO A 295 -5.44 -19.85 3.01
C PRO A 295 -3.95 -20.22 2.87
N PHE A 296 -3.53 -20.84 1.76
CA PHE A 296 -2.22 -21.44 1.62
C PHE A 296 -1.33 -20.65 0.64
N PRO A 297 -0.07 -20.32 1.00
CA PRO A 297 0.90 -19.75 0.08
C PRO A 297 1.37 -20.81 -0.92
N ASP A 298 0.93 -20.67 -2.16
CA ASP A 298 1.25 -21.57 -3.26
C ASP A 298 2.26 -20.97 -4.25
N GLU A 299 2.96 -21.84 -4.97
CA GLU A 299 3.85 -21.48 -6.09
C GLU A 299 4.93 -20.45 -5.75
N THR A 300 5.30 -20.35 -4.47
CA THR A 300 6.41 -19.54 -4.00
C THR A 300 7.73 -20.10 -4.52
N ARG A 301 8.59 -19.22 -5.05
CA ARG A 301 9.90 -19.54 -5.61
C ARG A 301 10.97 -18.74 -4.88
N ILE A 302 11.91 -19.41 -4.23
CA ILE A 302 13.06 -18.78 -3.57
C ILE A 302 14.32 -19.06 -4.39
N LEU A 303 14.95 -18.02 -4.93
CA LEU A 303 15.99 -18.13 -5.96
C LEU A 303 17.21 -17.27 -5.61
N ARG A 304 18.39 -17.87 -5.38
CA ARG A 304 19.69 -17.15 -5.33
C ARG A 304 19.70 -15.91 -4.41
N ASN A 305 19.15 -16.01 -3.20
CA ASN A 305 19.27 -14.94 -2.21
C ASN A 305 20.56 -15.09 -1.40
N LEU A 306 21.09 -13.99 -0.88
CA LEU A 306 22.26 -13.96 -0.01
C LEU A 306 21.81 -13.69 1.43
N PHE A 307 22.20 -14.57 2.34
CA PHE A 307 21.86 -14.50 3.76
C PHE A 307 23.13 -14.27 4.59
N VAL A 308 23.16 -13.18 5.36
CA VAL A 308 24.32 -12.79 6.19
C VAL A 308 23.86 -12.49 7.61
N ASP A 309 24.33 -13.24 8.59
CA ASP A 309 24.15 -12.98 10.03
C ASP A 309 22.70 -12.71 10.50
N ASN A 310 21.72 -13.38 9.87
CA ASN A 310 20.32 -13.31 10.28
C ASN A 310 19.99 -14.35 11.36
N GLY A 311 18.81 -14.24 11.97
CA GLY A 311 18.24 -15.28 12.84
C GLY A 311 18.92 -15.46 14.19
N ARG A 312 19.89 -14.59 14.56
CA ARG A 312 20.70 -14.74 15.77
C ARG A 312 19.98 -14.40 17.08
N ALA A 313 18.91 -13.62 17.00
CA ALA A 313 18.22 -13.12 18.19
C ALA A 313 16.70 -13.02 17.97
N PRO A 314 16.01 -14.12 17.62
CA PRO A 314 14.59 -14.09 17.31
C PRO A 314 13.78 -13.63 18.53
N ILE A 315 12.74 -12.83 18.26
CA ILE A 315 11.85 -12.23 19.26
C ILE A 315 10.39 -12.65 19.01
N GLY A 316 9.49 -12.23 19.90
CA GLY A 316 8.04 -12.36 19.73
C GLY A 316 7.57 -13.76 19.32
N ARG A 317 6.69 -13.78 18.30
CA ARG A 317 6.15 -15.02 17.71
C ARG A 317 7.23 -15.98 17.23
N THR A 318 8.22 -15.48 16.49
CA THR A 318 9.28 -16.32 15.91
C THR A 318 10.03 -17.09 17.00
N LYS A 319 10.38 -16.42 18.10
CA LYS A 319 11.03 -17.07 19.26
C LYS A 319 10.17 -18.20 19.85
N LYS A 320 8.86 -17.96 19.99
CA LYS A 320 7.90 -18.97 20.50
C LYS A 320 7.86 -20.20 19.59
N ILE A 321 7.80 -20.00 18.27
CA ILE A 321 7.83 -21.09 17.28
C ILE A 321 9.13 -21.89 17.37
N LEU A 322 10.29 -21.22 17.38
CA LEU A 322 11.59 -21.88 17.44
C LEU A 322 11.79 -22.67 18.75
N ALA A 323 11.26 -22.16 19.88
CA ALA A 323 11.29 -22.86 21.15
C ALA A 323 10.53 -24.21 21.10
N LEU A 324 9.37 -24.27 20.42
CA LEU A 324 8.64 -25.52 20.20
C LEU A 324 9.46 -26.54 19.40
N LEU A 325 10.31 -26.04 18.49
CA LEU A 325 11.23 -26.83 17.69
C LEU A 325 12.57 -27.12 18.38
N LYS A 326 12.74 -26.70 19.64
CA LYS A 326 14.00 -26.79 20.40
C LYS A 326 15.18 -26.16 19.64
N ARG A 327 14.95 -24.94 19.12
CA ARG A 327 15.93 -24.10 18.45
C ARG A 327 15.99 -22.72 19.11
N THR A 328 17.16 -22.09 19.06
CA THR A 328 17.39 -20.74 19.58
C THR A 328 17.65 -19.71 18.48
N GLU A 329 18.09 -20.16 17.30
CA GLU A 329 18.34 -19.35 16.12
C GLU A 329 17.34 -19.70 15.02
N ALA A 330 16.99 -18.70 14.18
CA ALA A 330 16.11 -18.90 13.04
C ALA A 330 16.89 -19.41 11.81
N PRO A 331 16.29 -20.26 10.96
CA PRO A 331 16.87 -20.64 9.67
C PRO A 331 16.80 -19.48 8.65
N ASP A 332 17.50 -19.62 7.52
CA ASP A 332 17.41 -18.66 6.41
C ASP A 332 15.99 -18.61 5.81
N VAL A 333 15.35 -19.77 5.72
CA VAL A 333 13.95 -19.90 5.32
C VAL A 333 13.17 -20.68 6.36
N LEU A 334 12.18 -20.03 6.96
CA LEU A 334 11.21 -20.66 7.85
C LEU A 334 9.88 -20.76 7.12
N MET A 335 9.30 -21.95 7.08
CA MET A 335 7.89 -22.12 6.74
C MET A 335 7.12 -22.65 7.94
N ALA A 336 5.96 -22.06 8.19
CA ALA A 336 5.02 -22.55 9.18
C ALA A 336 3.61 -22.69 8.58
N GLY A 337 3.16 -23.93 8.48
CA GLY A 337 1.91 -24.28 7.79
C GLY A 337 2.15 -25.10 6.54
N TYR A 338 1.23 -25.01 5.59
CA TYR A 338 1.20 -25.79 4.36
C TYR A 338 1.12 -24.87 3.12
N GLY A 339 1.61 -25.35 1.99
CA GLY A 339 1.58 -24.65 0.71
C GLY A 339 1.89 -25.63 -0.43
N ARG A 340 1.39 -25.34 -1.62
CA ARG A 340 1.47 -26.26 -2.77
C ARG A 340 2.39 -25.71 -3.84
N ARG A 341 3.09 -26.62 -4.54
CA ARG A 341 3.93 -26.30 -5.70
C ARG A 341 5.02 -25.25 -5.42
N ASN A 342 5.42 -25.10 -4.17
CA ASN A 342 6.53 -24.24 -3.77
C ASN A 342 7.87 -24.88 -4.15
N CYS A 343 8.83 -24.05 -4.54
CA CYS A 343 10.17 -24.52 -4.85
C CYS A 343 11.24 -23.58 -4.30
N ILE A 344 12.41 -24.15 -4.05
CA ILE A 344 13.61 -23.41 -3.68
C ILE A 344 14.77 -23.91 -4.54
N LEU A 345 15.63 -23.00 -4.97
CA LEU A 345 16.86 -23.36 -5.67
C LEU A 345 17.96 -23.65 -4.65
N GLY A 346 18.66 -24.78 -4.81
CA GLY A 346 19.76 -25.19 -3.95
C GLY A 346 19.31 -25.49 -2.52
N LYS A 347 18.23 -26.25 -2.36
CA LYS A 347 17.61 -26.55 -1.06
C LYS A 347 18.63 -26.99 0.00
N ASP A 348 19.59 -27.82 -0.38
CA ASP A 348 20.60 -28.38 0.54
C ASP A 348 21.64 -27.35 1.01
N SER A 349 21.73 -26.20 0.35
CA SER A 349 22.65 -25.10 0.68
C SER A 349 22.02 -23.98 1.51
N VAL A 350 20.72 -24.10 1.83
CA VAL A 350 19.96 -23.10 2.58
C VAL A 350 19.54 -23.70 3.91
N ALA A 351 19.82 -23.02 5.02
CA ALA A 351 19.30 -23.45 6.30
C ALA A 351 17.78 -23.27 6.29
N ALA A 352 17.02 -24.35 6.43
CA ALA A 352 15.57 -24.32 6.25
C ALA A 352 14.81 -25.19 7.26
N ILE A 353 13.59 -24.76 7.61
CA ILE A 353 12.63 -25.52 8.43
C ILE A 353 11.25 -25.43 7.78
N GLY A 354 10.51 -26.55 7.72
CA GLY A 354 9.14 -26.59 7.22
C GLY A 354 9.01 -26.69 5.69
N LEU A 355 10.11 -27.03 5.01
CA LEU A 355 10.18 -27.10 3.55
C LEU A 355 10.09 -28.55 3.02
N GLU A 356 9.54 -29.50 3.79
CA GLU A 356 9.51 -30.92 3.43
C GLU A 356 8.78 -31.16 2.11
N SER A 357 7.69 -30.42 1.86
CA SER A 357 6.90 -30.50 0.62
C SER A 357 7.47 -29.69 -0.55
N TRP A 358 8.52 -28.90 -0.34
CA TRP A 358 9.08 -28.03 -1.38
C TRP A 358 10.01 -28.80 -2.30
N THR A 359 9.87 -28.54 -3.60
CA THR A 359 10.69 -29.15 -4.64
C THR A 359 11.91 -28.27 -4.98
N GLU A 360 12.85 -28.84 -5.73
CA GLU A 360 13.88 -28.05 -6.41
C GLU A 360 13.21 -27.20 -7.51
N CYS A 361 13.60 -25.94 -7.64
CA CYS A 361 13.11 -25.11 -8.75
C CYS A 361 13.66 -25.60 -10.10
N ALA A 362 12.90 -25.40 -11.18
CA ALA A 362 13.33 -25.78 -12.52
C ALA A 362 14.67 -25.10 -12.91
N PRO A 363 15.59 -25.79 -13.60
CA PRO A 363 16.85 -25.20 -14.03
C PRO A 363 16.65 -23.92 -14.84
N GLY A 364 17.43 -22.88 -14.54
CA GLY A 364 17.31 -21.58 -15.21
C GLY A 364 16.13 -20.72 -14.75
N SER A 365 15.32 -21.16 -13.76
CA SER A 365 14.25 -20.33 -13.18
C SER A 365 14.81 -18.97 -12.74
N THR A 366 14.24 -17.89 -13.26
CA THR A 366 14.62 -16.51 -12.95
C THR A 366 13.51 -15.54 -13.32
N SER A 367 13.44 -14.43 -12.60
CA SER A 367 12.65 -13.25 -12.95
C SER A 367 13.43 -12.23 -13.78
N ALA A 368 14.71 -12.41 -14.06
CA ALA A 368 15.59 -11.38 -14.65
C ALA A 368 15.09 -10.77 -15.98
N ASN A 369 14.29 -11.51 -16.75
CA ASN A 369 13.70 -11.00 -18.01
C ASN A 369 12.49 -10.08 -17.80
N LEU A 370 11.87 -10.12 -16.61
CA LEU A 370 10.83 -9.17 -16.22
C LEU A 370 11.47 -7.80 -16.00
N ARG A 371 11.06 -6.79 -16.76
CA ARG A 371 11.56 -5.41 -16.58
C ARG A 371 10.67 -4.54 -15.71
N THR A 372 9.38 -4.85 -15.71
CA THR A 372 8.33 -4.08 -15.04
C THR A 372 7.09 -4.95 -14.94
N MET A 373 6.29 -4.77 -13.88
CA MET A 373 4.94 -5.32 -13.80
C MET A 373 3.89 -4.36 -14.37
N ARG A 374 4.27 -3.12 -14.68
CA ARG A 374 3.41 -2.12 -15.32
C ARG A 374 3.01 -2.55 -16.72
N LEU A 375 1.88 -2.01 -17.16
CA LEU A 375 1.33 -2.24 -18.49
C LEU A 375 2.03 -1.32 -19.50
N GLU A 376 2.34 -1.85 -20.68
CA GLU A 376 2.89 -1.08 -21.80
C GLU A 376 1.94 0.05 -22.24
N LYS A 377 0.63 -0.23 -22.24
CA LYS A 377 -0.42 0.75 -22.51
C LYS A 377 -1.03 1.23 -21.19
N PRO A 378 -1.22 2.55 -21.00
CA PRO A 378 -1.94 3.07 -19.86
C PRO A 378 -3.34 2.45 -19.73
N VAL A 379 -3.79 2.25 -18.50
CA VAL A 379 -5.15 1.81 -18.19
C VAL A 379 -6.12 2.92 -18.60
N GLU A 380 -7.08 2.60 -19.45
CA GLU A 380 -8.16 3.52 -19.79
C GLU A 380 -9.00 3.82 -18.54
N SER A 381 -9.25 5.09 -18.29
CA SER A 381 -10.00 5.53 -17.10
C SER A 381 -11.14 6.47 -17.52
N PRO A 382 -12.22 5.92 -18.10
CA PRO A 382 -13.35 6.71 -18.57
C PRO A 382 -14.12 7.34 -17.42
N SER A 383 -14.88 8.40 -17.72
CA SER A 383 -15.76 9.03 -16.74
C SER A 383 -16.77 8.03 -16.17
N LEU A 384 -16.77 7.90 -14.85
CA LEU A 384 -17.66 6.99 -14.13
C LEU A 384 -19.06 7.56 -13.99
N THR A 385 -20.07 6.69 -14.14
CA THR A 385 -21.43 6.96 -13.66
C THR A 385 -21.41 7.17 -12.14
N LEU A 386 -22.44 7.81 -11.59
CA LEU A 386 -22.55 8.01 -10.15
C LEU A 386 -22.45 6.69 -9.36
N GLN A 387 -23.13 5.64 -9.82
CA GLN A 387 -23.10 4.33 -9.15
C GLN A 387 -21.72 3.66 -9.22
N GLN A 388 -21.02 3.78 -10.35
CA GLN A 388 -19.64 3.29 -10.45
C GLN A 388 -18.71 4.09 -9.53
N ARG A 389 -18.87 5.41 -9.44
CA ARG A 389 -18.10 6.28 -8.54
C ARG A 389 -18.35 5.95 -7.07
N VAL A 390 -19.60 5.68 -6.70
CA VAL A 390 -19.99 5.25 -5.34
C VAL A 390 -19.32 3.93 -5.00
N ARG A 391 -19.38 2.94 -5.89
CA ARG A 391 -18.71 1.65 -5.70
C ARG A 391 -17.20 1.82 -5.59
N LEU A 392 -16.58 2.62 -6.47
CA LEU A 392 -15.14 2.89 -6.39
C LEU A 392 -14.79 3.63 -5.10
N THR A 393 -15.60 4.57 -4.64
CA THR A 393 -15.37 5.27 -3.37
C THR A 393 -15.43 4.30 -2.19
N TRP A 394 -16.40 3.40 -2.16
CA TRP A 394 -16.45 2.34 -1.16
C TRP A 394 -15.15 1.52 -1.14
N LEU A 395 -14.71 1.05 -2.31
CA LEU A 395 -13.51 0.21 -2.44
C LEU A 395 -12.21 0.99 -2.14
N ALA A 396 -12.02 2.15 -2.74
CA ALA A 396 -10.75 2.88 -2.71
C ALA A 396 -10.58 3.79 -1.49
N VAL A 397 -11.66 4.08 -0.75
CA VAL A 397 -11.63 4.99 0.40
C VAL A 397 -12.03 4.28 1.69
N CYS A 398 -13.06 3.43 1.66
CA CYS A 398 -13.62 2.85 2.89
C CYS A 398 -13.00 1.49 3.23
N THR A 399 -12.76 0.61 2.26
CA THR A 399 -12.31 -0.76 2.57
C THR A 399 -10.84 -0.87 2.99
N GLY A 400 -10.06 0.22 2.90
CA GLY A 400 -8.71 0.27 3.48
C GLY A 400 -8.71 0.28 5.01
N CYS A 401 -9.79 0.77 5.62
CA CYS A 401 -9.95 0.82 7.07
C CYS A 401 -11.03 -0.12 7.60
N HIS A 402 -11.91 -0.64 6.73
CA HIS A 402 -13.06 -1.44 7.15
C HIS A 402 -13.20 -2.72 6.33
N SER A 403 -13.22 -3.85 7.01
CA SER A 403 -13.74 -5.10 6.44
C SER A 403 -15.22 -5.27 6.79
N PHE A 404 -15.90 -6.23 6.16
CA PHE A 404 -17.31 -6.46 6.47
C PHE A 404 -17.52 -7.00 7.89
N THR A 405 -16.77 -8.03 8.29
CA THR A 405 -16.99 -8.79 9.54
C THR A 405 -15.86 -8.68 10.56
N MET A 406 -14.65 -8.32 10.14
CA MET A 406 -13.47 -8.26 11.00
C MET A 406 -13.09 -6.84 11.37
N ARG A 407 -12.49 -6.71 12.55
CA ARG A 407 -11.79 -5.49 12.95
C ARG A 407 -10.56 -5.34 12.05
N LEU A 408 -10.44 -4.16 11.45
CA LEU A 408 -9.17 -3.68 10.88
C LEU A 408 -8.81 -2.43 11.71
N HIS A 409 -8.48 -1.32 11.05
CA HIS A 409 -8.29 -0.01 11.69
C HIS A 409 -9.59 0.57 12.22
N GLY A 410 -10.66 0.42 11.45
CA GLY A 410 -12.01 0.76 11.82
C GLY A 410 -12.79 -0.46 12.31
N PRO A 411 -13.93 -0.23 12.97
CA PRO A 411 -14.81 -1.32 13.36
C PRO A 411 -15.35 -2.07 12.12
N PRO A 412 -15.69 -3.37 12.27
CA PRO A 412 -16.37 -4.13 11.23
C PRO A 412 -17.60 -3.38 10.71
N MET A 413 -17.86 -3.41 9.40
CA MET A 413 -19.01 -2.70 8.83
C MET A 413 -20.35 -3.16 9.38
N VAL A 414 -20.47 -4.46 9.70
CA VAL A 414 -21.66 -5.01 10.37
C VAL A 414 -21.97 -4.30 11.69
N ALA A 415 -20.95 -3.76 12.38
CA ALA A 415 -21.10 -3.02 13.62
C ALA A 415 -21.08 -1.49 13.42
N ALA A 416 -20.27 -0.99 12.48
CA ALA A 416 -20.08 0.44 12.22
C ALA A 416 -21.37 1.12 11.72
N ARG A 417 -22.17 0.40 10.94
CA ARG A 417 -23.37 0.94 10.28
C ARG A 417 -24.62 0.98 11.16
N VAL A 418 -24.65 0.18 12.23
CA VAL A 418 -25.82 0.00 13.11
C VAL A 418 -26.42 1.33 13.61
N PRO A 419 -25.63 2.32 14.09
CA PRO A 419 -26.17 3.58 14.61
C PRO A 419 -26.84 4.49 13.57
N TYR A 420 -26.75 4.11 12.29
CA TYR A 420 -27.21 4.88 11.13
C TYR A 420 -28.26 4.14 10.28
N MET A 421 -28.66 2.93 10.68
CA MET A 421 -29.68 2.16 9.95
C MET A 421 -30.96 2.97 9.73
N GLY A 422 -31.43 2.98 8.49
CA GLY A 422 -32.60 3.76 8.07
C GLY A 422 -32.36 5.28 7.93
N ASN A 423 -31.14 5.78 8.15
CA ASN A 423 -30.82 7.20 8.04
C ASN A 423 -29.47 7.43 7.32
N PRO A 424 -29.43 7.29 5.98
CA PRO A 424 -28.22 7.50 5.19
C PRO A 424 -27.69 8.94 5.28
N GLN A 425 -28.55 9.95 5.44
CA GLN A 425 -28.12 11.34 5.57
C GLN A 425 -27.27 11.54 6.82
N LYS A 426 -27.69 10.99 7.96
CA LYS A 426 -26.94 11.06 9.22
C LYS A 426 -25.55 10.42 9.09
N LEU A 427 -25.42 9.34 8.33
CA LEU A 427 -24.12 8.73 8.04
C LEU A 427 -23.28 9.61 7.12
N ALA A 428 -23.86 10.15 6.04
CA ALA A 428 -23.16 11.03 5.10
C ALA A 428 -22.64 12.32 5.76
N ASP A 429 -23.40 12.88 6.70
CA ASP A 429 -23.01 14.07 7.48
C ASP A 429 -21.89 13.72 8.46
N TRP A 430 -21.98 12.57 9.15
CA TRP A 430 -20.92 12.12 10.05
C TRP A 430 -19.63 11.77 9.32
N ILE A 431 -19.70 11.17 8.13
CA ILE A 431 -18.52 10.84 7.30
C ILE A 431 -17.76 12.12 6.88
N ALA A 432 -18.46 13.24 6.66
CA ALA A 432 -17.79 14.51 6.37
C ALA A 432 -17.14 15.13 7.62
N HIS A 433 -17.76 14.98 8.79
CA HIS A 433 -17.30 15.56 10.05
C HIS A 433 -17.30 14.52 11.17
N PRO A 434 -16.40 13.54 11.10
CA PRO A 434 -16.38 12.44 12.04
C PRO A 434 -16.02 12.93 13.42
N THR A 435 -16.65 12.29 14.41
CA THR A 435 -16.36 12.45 15.83
C THR A 435 -15.96 11.09 16.38
N LYS A 436 -14.98 11.04 17.28
CA LYS A 436 -14.57 9.78 17.92
C LYS A 436 -15.79 9.16 18.61
N LYS A 437 -16.21 7.97 18.17
CA LYS A 437 -17.39 7.26 18.70
C LYS A 437 -17.06 6.19 19.73
N ARG A 438 -15.86 5.62 19.64
CA ARG A 438 -15.44 4.48 20.44
C ARG A 438 -14.01 4.70 20.94
N ALA A 439 -13.73 4.31 22.17
CA ALA A 439 -12.44 4.58 22.81
C ALA A 439 -11.32 3.72 22.23
N ASP A 440 -11.67 2.48 21.86
CA ASP A 440 -10.84 1.39 21.32
C ASP A 440 -10.50 1.54 19.83
N TYR A 441 -10.96 2.60 19.17
CA TYR A 441 -10.65 2.89 17.77
C TYR A 441 -10.03 4.30 17.62
N PRO A 442 -9.15 4.49 16.61
CA PRO A 442 -8.73 5.83 16.23
C PRO A 442 -9.92 6.66 15.74
N ALA A 443 -9.75 7.99 15.71
CA ALA A 443 -10.73 8.85 15.09
C ALA A 443 -10.70 8.63 13.56
N MET A 444 -11.88 8.48 12.94
CA MET A 444 -11.98 8.38 11.48
C MET A 444 -11.56 9.72 10.85
N PRO A 445 -10.76 9.73 9.77
CA PRO A 445 -10.44 10.95 9.04
C PRO A 445 -11.66 11.53 8.31
N PRO A 446 -11.81 12.86 8.24
CA PRO A 446 -12.93 13.49 7.54
C PRO A 446 -12.87 13.22 6.05
N GLN A 447 -14.01 12.84 5.47
CA GLN A 447 -14.15 12.61 4.02
C GLN A 447 -14.90 13.76 3.34
N SER A 448 -14.79 14.98 3.89
CA SER A 448 -15.49 16.17 3.39
C SER A 448 -15.04 16.63 2.00
N TYR A 449 -13.91 16.11 1.51
CA TYR A 449 -13.43 16.33 0.15
C TYR A 449 -14.26 15.59 -0.91
N LEU A 450 -15.00 14.55 -0.51
CA LEU A 450 -15.94 13.88 -1.39
C LEU A 450 -17.19 14.75 -1.60
N PRO A 451 -17.70 14.86 -2.84
CA PRO A 451 -18.92 15.60 -3.12
C PRO A 451 -20.10 15.12 -2.25
N PRO A 452 -20.98 16.02 -1.76
CA PRO A 452 -22.10 15.67 -0.89
C PRO A 452 -22.99 14.55 -1.45
N GLU A 453 -23.27 14.58 -2.75
CA GLU A 453 -24.05 13.57 -3.44
C GLU A 453 -23.37 12.20 -3.44
N VAL A 454 -22.04 12.15 -3.60
CA VAL A 454 -21.28 10.90 -3.52
C VAL A 454 -21.31 10.36 -2.09
N ARG A 455 -21.14 11.22 -1.08
CA ARG A 455 -21.23 10.80 0.33
C ARG A 455 -22.59 10.22 0.68
N LEU A 456 -23.67 10.83 0.20
CA LEU A 456 -25.02 10.33 0.44
C LEU A 456 -25.26 8.96 -0.22
N GLU A 457 -24.86 8.80 -1.47
CA GLU A 457 -25.04 7.53 -2.17
C GLU A 457 -24.12 6.43 -1.63
N VAL A 458 -22.90 6.74 -1.21
CA VAL A 458 -22.03 5.80 -0.48
C VAL A 458 -22.64 5.40 0.85
N ALA A 459 -23.24 6.34 1.59
CA ALA A 459 -23.93 6.02 2.84
C ALA A 459 -25.11 5.06 2.61
N LYS A 460 -25.92 5.25 1.56
CA LYS A 460 -26.98 4.31 1.17
C LYS A 460 -26.39 2.94 0.84
N TYR A 461 -25.37 2.90 0.00
CA TYR A 461 -24.69 1.68 -0.39
C TYR A 461 -24.20 0.91 0.85
N VAL A 462 -23.45 1.56 1.75
CA VAL A 462 -22.94 0.99 3.02
C VAL A 462 -24.04 0.40 3.91
N LEU A 463 -25.18 1.06 4.00
CA LEU A 463 -26.30 0.58 4.82
C LEU A 463 -26.98 -0.66 4.20
N GLU A 464 -26.86 -0.83 2.89
CA GLU A 464 -27.46 -1.92 2.13
C GLU A 464 -26.49 -3.06 1.77
N ILE A 465 -25.16 -2.85 1.90
CA ILE A 465 -24.20 -3.89 1.50
C ILE A 465 -24.49 -5.21 2.21
N LYS A 466 -24.56 -6.27 1.43
CA LYS A 466 -24.47 -7.64 1.90
C LYS A 466 -23.02 -8.07 1.74
N GLU A 467 -22.60 -9.09 2.48
CA GLU A 467 -21.23 -9.59 2.51
C GLU A 467 -20.59 -9.60 1.09
N PRO A 468 -19.43 -8.95 0.89
CA PRO A 468 -18.83 -8.75 -0.43
C PRO A 468 -18.36 -10.06 -1.08
#